data_AF-A0A352GHT0-F1
#
_entry.id   AF-A0A352GHT0-F1
#
_cell.length_a   1.000
_cell.length_b   1.000
_cell.length_c   1.000
_cell.angle_alpha   90.00
_cell.angle_beta   90.00
_cell.angle_gamma   90.00
#
_symmetry.space_group_name_H-M   'P 1'
#
loop_
_entity.id
_entity.type
_entity.pdbx_description
1 polymer ?
#
loop_
_entity_poly.entity_id
_entity_poly.type
_entity_poly.pdbx_seq_one_letter_code
_entity_poly.pdbx_strand_id
1 'polypeptide(L)'
;MILLGISIGIVGYGIAEIWKAFRAGTGIITPLLDGVALSVLGLAVIDVSKYLLDEEVFRNRELGAASEARATLTKFFTIITIAISLEAIVLIFGSIKDNDIQRLIYPVYLLLTAVVITLGLGLFQWLNAKAAQLTEKRG
;
A
#
# COMPACT_ATOMS: atom_id res chain seq x y z
N MET A 1 12.13 1.84 -14.56
CA MET A 1 11.78 0.61 -15.33
C MET A 1 12.04 -0.70 -14.59
N ILE A 2 13.15 -0.84 -13.84
CA ILE A 2 13.46 -2.08 -13.09
C ILE A 2 12.35 -2.47 -12.10
N LEU A 3 11.82 -1.52 -11.33
CA LEU A 3 10.76 -1.77 -10.34
C LEU A 3 9.47 -2.33 -10.94
N LEU A 4 9.09 -1.89 -12.16
CA LEU A 4 7.93 -2.42 -12.87
C LEU A 4 8.12 -3.91 -13.21
N GLY A 5 9.31 -4.27 -13.68
CA GLY A 5 9.69 -5.65 -13.96
C GLY A 5 9.67 -6.53 -12.70
N ILE A 6 10.17 -6.00 -11.58
CA ILE A 6 10.14 -6.69 -10.28
C ILE A 6 8.70 -6.94 -9.84
N SER A 7 7.81 -5.94 -9.90
CA SER A 7 6.41 -6.12 -9.53
C SER A 7 5.71 -7.20 -10.35
N ILE A 8 5.86 -7.16 -11.67
CA ILE A 8 5.29 -8.18 -12.56
C ILE A 8 5.83 -9.57 -12.19
N GLY A 9 7.11 -9.66 -11.85
CA GLY A 9 7.73 -10.88 -11.35
C GLY A 9 7.11 -11.39 -10.05
N ILE A 10 6.87 -10.51 -9.07
CA ILE A 10 6.24 -10.85 -7.78
C ILE A 10 4.83 -11.40 -7.98
N VAL A 11 4.00 -10.69 -8.77
CA VAL A 11 2.62 -11.12 -9.06
C VAL A 11 2.61 -12.44 -9.84
N GLY A 12 3.47 -12.55 -10.86
CA GLY A 12 3.61 -13.77 -11.64
C GLY A 12 4.04 -14.97 -10.80
N TYR A 13 4.94 -14.76 -9.83
CA TYR A 13 5.37 -15.79 -8.89
C TYR A 13 4.21 -16.26 -8.00
N GLY A 14 3.40 -15.36 -7.45
CA GLY A 14 2.22 -15.72 -6.66
C GLY A 14 1.21 -16.55 -7.45
N ILE A 15 0.94 -16.18 -8.71
CA ILE A 15 0.08 -16.96 -9.61
C ILE A 15 0.67 -18.33 -9.89
N ALA A 16 1.98 -18.42 -10.11
CA ALA A 16 2.66 -19.69 -10.36
C ALA A 16 2.57 -20.64 -9.16
N GLU A 17 2.70 -20.15 -7.93
CA GLU A 17 2.54 -20.95 -6.70
C GLU A 17 1.11 -21.48 -6.55
N ILE A 18 0.08 -20.65 -6.78
CA ILE A 18 -1.32 -21.10 -6.78
C ILE A 18 -1.52 -22.21 -7.82
N TRP A 19 -0.99 -22.03 -9.02
CA TRP A 19 -1.14 -23.00 -10.11
C TRP A 19 -0.43 -24.33 -9.81
N LYS A 20 0.75 -24.29 -9.18
CA LYS A 20 1.46 -25.49 -8.72
C LYS A 20 0.65 -26.21 -7.64
N ALA A 21 0.13 -25.49 -6.66
CA ALA A 21 -0.66 -26.08 -5.57
C ALA A 21 -1.95 -26.73 -6.08
N PHE A 22 -2.62 -26.11 -7.05
CA PHE A 22 -3.79 -26.66 -7.72
C PHE A 22 -3.46 -27.97 -8.46
N ARG A 23 -2.37 -27.99 -9.24
CA ARG A 23 -1.94 -29.21 -9.94
C ARG A 23 -1.48 -30.32 -8.99
N ALA A 24 -0.88 -29.96 -7.87
CA ALA A 24 -0.41 -30.91 -6.86
C ALA A 24 -1.55 -31.52 -6.02
N GLY A 25 -2.80 -31.01 -6.14
CA GLY A 25 -3.93 -31.47 -5.32
C GLY A 25 -3.78 -31.13 -3.83
N THR A 26 -2.87 -30.22 -3.49
CA THR A 26 -2.62 -29.77 -2.12
C THR A 26 -3.64 -28.72 -1.67
N GLY A 27 -3.74 -28.46 -0.37
CA GLY A 27 -4.65 -27.45 0.16
C GLY A 27 -4.42 -26.06 -0.44
N ILE A 28 -5.39 -25.54 -1.19
CA ILE A 28 -5.24 -24.32 -2.01
C ILE A 28 -5.27 -23.01 -1.21
N ILE A 29 -5.76 -23.03 0.03
CA ILE A 29 -6.03 -21.82 0.81
C ILE A 29 -4.73 -21.05 1.13
N THR A 30 -3.65 -21.72 1.55
CA THR A 30 -2.40 -21.00 1.90
C THR A 30 -1.77 -20.33 0.67
N PRO A 31 -1.57 -21.05 -0.45
CA PRO A 31 -1.07 -20.44 -1.69
C PRO A 31 -1.95 -19.28 -2.20
N LEU A 32 -3.27 -19.34 -1.98
CA LEU A 32 -4.15 -18.22 -2.31
C LEU A 32 -3.91 -17.01 -1.43
N LEU A 33 -3.78 -17.19 -0.11
CA LEU A 33 -3.47 -16.10 0.82
C LEU A 33 -2.09 -15.49 0.50
N ASP A 34 -1.07 -16.32 0.27
CA ASP A 34 0.27 -15.86 -0.12
C ASP A 34 0.23 -15.12 -1.46
N GLY A 35 -0.53 -15.63 -2.43
CA GLY A 35 -0.72 -14.98 -3.72
C GLY A 35 -1.41 -13.62 -3.62
N VAL A 36 -2.36 -13.45 -2.70
CA VAL A 36 -2.97 -12.15 -2.41
C VAL A 36 -1.95 -11.19 -1.79
N ALA A 37 -1.17 -11.65 -0.80
CA ALA A 37 -0.11 -10.82 -0.19
C ALA A 37 0.93 -10.36 -1.24
N LEU A 38 1.42 -11.28 -2.08
CA LEU A 38 2.34 -10.97 -3.17
C LEU A 38 1.72 -10.01 -4.19
N SER A 39 0.41 -10.13 -4.46
CA SER A 39 -0.30 -9.23 -5.36
C SER A 39 -0.38 -7.81 -4.80
N VAL A 40 -0.69 -7.66 -3.50
CA VAL A 40 -0.71 -6.37 -2.81
C VAL A 40 0.68 -5.73 -2.82
N LEU A 41 1.72 -6.50 -2.51
CA LEU A 41 3.11 -6.05 -2.59
C LEU A 41 3.49 -5.60 -4.01
N GLY A 42 3.11 -6.39 -5.02
CA GLY A 42 3.33 -6.06 -6.43
C GLY A 42 2.66 -4.74 -6.82
N LEU A 43 1.40 -4.54 -6.45
CA LEU A 43 0.67 -3.30 -6.72
C LEU A 43 1.32 -2.08 -6.07
N ALA A 44 1.75 -2.20 -4.81
CA ALA A 44 2.46 -1.14 -4.12
C ALA A 44 3.75 -0.73 -4.86
N VAL A 45 4.52 -1.70 -5.37
CA VAL A 45 5.74 -1.43 -6.16
C VAL A 45 5.42 -0.77 -7.51
N ILE A 46 4.30 -1.12 -8.16
CA ILE A 46 3.85 -0.44 -9.40
C ILE A 46 3.56 1.03 -9.15
N ASP A 47 2.87 1.34 -8.06
CA ASP A 47 2.51 2.72 -7.75
C ASP A 47 3.75 3.58 -7.45
N VAL A 48 4.73 3.03 -6.74
CA VAL A 48 6.05 3.67 -6.56
C VAL A 48 6.79 3.83 -7.89
N SER A 49 6.72 2.82 -8.77
CA SER A 49 7.36 2.87 -10.09
C SER A 49 6.78 3.98 -10.96
N LYS A 50 5.45 4.13 -10.96
CA LYS A 50 4.76 5.19 -11.70
C LYS A 50 5.14 6.56 -11.15
N TYR A 51 5.15 6.70 -9.83
CA TYR A 51 5.56 7.94 -9.19
C TYR A 51 6.98 8.37 -9.61
N LEU A 52 7.94 7.45 -9.58
CA LEU A 52 9.32 7.75 -9.99
C LEU A 52 9.44 8.08 -11.49
N LEU A 53 8.65 7.41 -12.34
CA LEU A 53 8.61 7.70 -13.77
C LEU A 53 8.03 9.08 -14.05
N ASP A 54 6.95 9.45 -13.34
CA ASP A 54 6.37 10.79 -13.45
C ASP A 54 7.43 11.84 -13.02
N GLU A 55 8.12 11.63 -11.89
CA GLU A 55 9.16 12.56 -11.43
C GLU A 55 10.35 12.69 -12.40
N GLU A 56 10.79 11.59 -13.02
CA GLU A 56 11.87 11.60 -14.03
C GLU A 56 11.48 12.38 -15.29
N VAL A 57 10.20 12.35 -15.67
CA VAL A 57 9.65 13.02 -16.86
C VAL A 57 9.34 14.50 -16.59
N PHE A 58 8.91 14.88 -15.39
CA PHE A 58 8.38 16.23 -15.08
C PHE A 58 9.40 17.24 -14.51
N ARG A 59 10.71 17.01 -14.68
CA ARG A 59 11.82 17.76 -14.04
C ARG A 59 11.87 19.32 -14.16
N ASN A 60 10.86 20.02 -14.70
CA ASN A 60 10.93 21.47 -14.97
C ASN A 60 9.63 22.27 -14.71
N ARG A 61 8.99 22.22 -13.53
CA ARG A 61 7.96 23.21 -13.16
C ARG A 61 8.07 23.70 -11.71
N GLU A 62 8.72 24.85 -11.51
CA GLU A 62 8.98 25.44 -10.19
C GLU A 62 7.79 26.20 -9.56
N LEU A 63 6.65 26.36 -10.26
CA LEU A 63 5.59 27.31 -9.83
C LEU A 63 4.35 26.67 -9.17
N GLY A 64 4.34 25.34 -8.92
CA GLY A 64 3.25 24.62 -8.23
C GLY A 64 3.70 23.68 -7.09
N ALA A 65 5.00 23.65 -6.81
CA ALA A 65 5.68 22.57 -6.10
C ALA A 65 5.11 22.22 -4.72
N ALA A 66 4.65 23.21 -3.94
CA ALA A 66 4.20 22.96 -2.58
C ALA A 66 2.83 22.27 -2.50
N SER A 67 1.87 22.65 -3.35
CA SER A 67 0.55 22.02 -3.37
C SER A 67 0.61 20.63 -4.02
N GLU A 68 1.40 20.51 -5.08
CA GLU A 68 1.61 19.26 -5.81
C GLU A 68 2.35 18.22 -4.95
N ALA A 69 3.42 18.62 -4.25
CA ALA A 69 4.13 17.74 -3.32
C ALA A 69 3.23 17.22 -2.19
N ARG A 70 2.31 18.05 -1.67
CA ARG A 70 1.34 17.63 -0.63
C ARG A 70 0.34 16.61 -1.16
N ALA A 71 -0.16 16.81 -2.37
CA ALA A 71 -1.08 15.86 -3.02
C ALA A 71 -0.38 14.51 -3.27
N THR A 72 0.85 14.55 -3.75
CA THR A 72 1.70 13.38 -3.94
C THR A 72 1.96 12.62 -2.63
N LEU A 73 2.36 13.32 -1.57
CA LEU A 73 2.55 12.72 -0.25
C LEU A 73 1.26 12.08 0.27
N THR A 74 0.12 12.76 0.10
CA THR A 74 -1.19 12.24 0.53
C THR A 74 -1.54 10.95 -0.22
N LYS A 75 -1.32 10.93 -1.53
CA LYS A 75 -1.53 9.74 -2.37
C LYS A 75 -0.61 8.59 -1.94
N PHE A 76 0.65 8.89 -1.68
CA PHE A 76 1.64 7.91 -1.23
C PHE A 76 1.25 7.27 0.11
N PHE A 77 0.92 8.07 1.13
CA PHE A 77 0.47 7.55 2.43
C PHE A 77 -0.84 6.77 2.33
N THR A 78 -1.74 7.16 1.43
CA THR A 78 -2.99 6.42 1.17
C THR A 78 -2.69 5.02 0.63
N ILE A 79 -1.79 4.90 -0.35
CA ILE A 79 -1.39 3.60 -0.92
C ILE A 79 -0.77 2.70 0.15
N ILE A 80 0.15 3.24 0.96
CA ILE A 80 0.76 2.49 2.07
C ILE A 80 -0.29 2.01 3.08
N THR A 81 -1.24 2.88 3.43
CA THR A 81 -2.31 2.54 4.39
C THR A 81 -3.17 1.40 3.87
N ILE A 82 -3.54 1.43 2.59
CA ILE A 82 -4.30 0.35 1.94
C ILE A 82 -3.48 -0.94 1.95
N ALA A 83 -2.20 -0.88 1.58
CA ALA A 83 -1.32 -2.07 1.56
C ALA A 83 -1.17 -2.72 2.95
N ILE A 84 -0.89 -1.93 3.99
CA ILE A 84 -0.78 -2.43 5.38
C ILE A 84 -2.10 -3.04 5.85
N SER A 85 -3.23 -2.40 5.52
CA SER A 85 -4.56 -2.90 5.91
C SER A 85 -4.87 -4.24 5.26
N LEU A 86 -4.57 -4.40 3.96
CA LEU A 86 -4.77 -5.66 3.24
C LEU A 86 -3.83 -6.76 3.75
N GLU A 87 -2.58 -6.43 4.03
CA GLU A 87 -1.60 -7.37 4.60
C GLU A 87 -2.07 -7.90 5.96
N ALA A 88 -2.55 -7.02 6.83
CA ALA A 88 -3.08 -7.41 8.12
C ALA A 88 -4.27 -8.37 7.99
N ILE A 89 -5.19 -8.10 7.05
CA ILE A 89 -6.34 -8.98 6.80
C ILE A 89 -5.89 -10.37 6.33
N VAL A 90 -4.95 -10.44 5.38
CA VAL A 90 -4.42 -11.72 4.88
C VAL A 90 -3.79 -12.53 6.00
N LEU A 91 -3.00 -11.89 6.87
CA LEU A 91 -2.36 -12.55 8.01
C LEU A 91 -3.36 -12.99 9.09
N ILE A 92 -4.46 -12.26 9.29
CA ILE A 92 -5.57 -12.70 10.17
C ILE A 92 -6.17 -14.00 9.63
N PHE A 93 -6.48 -14.06 8.34
CA PHE A 93 -7.01 -15.28 7.73
C PHE A 93 -6.04 -16.46 7.83
N GLY A 94 -4.73 -16.21 7.63
CA GLY A 94 -3.69 -17.22 7.83
C GLY A 94 -3.66 -17.74 9.27
N SER A 95 -3.68 -16.83 10.25
CA SER A 95 -3.62 -17.18 11.68
C SER A 95 -4.86 -17.95 12.16
N ILE A 96 -6.05 -17.57 11.68
CA ILE A 96 -7.31 -18.27 11.99
C ILE A 96 -7.27 -19.70 11.43
N LYS A 97 -6.77 -19.88 10.21
CA LYS A 97 -6.65 -21.20 9.58
C LYS A 97 -5.73 -22.13 10.38
N ASP A 98 -4.61 -21.62 10.87
CA ASP A 98 -3.63 -22.40 11.61
C ASP A 98 -4.04 -22.65 13.08
N ASN A 99 -5.22 -22.15 13.51
CA ASN A 99 -5.69 -22.14 14.90
C ASN A 99 -4.69 -21.52 15.89
N ASP A 100 -3.79 -20.66 15.40
CA ASP A 100 -2.78 -19.99 16.20
C ASP A 100 -3.23 -18.57 16.56
N ILE A 101 -4.04 -18.48 17.61
CA ILE A 101 -4.60 -17.22 18.10
C ILE A 101 -3.49 -16.27 18.58
N GLN A 102 -2.34 -16.78 19.02
CA GLN A 102 -1.25 -15.92 19.48
C GLN A 102 -0.64 -15.10 18.34
N ARG A 103 -0.62 -15.65 17.12
CA ARG A 103 -0.15 -14.93 15.92
C ARG A 103 -1.01 -13.75 15.51
N LEU A 104 -2.27 -13.65 15.98
CA LEU A 104 -3.15 -12.51 15.69
C LEU A 104 -2.65 -11.18 16.25
N ILE A 105 -1.71 -11.21 17.20
CA ILE A 105 -1.16 -9.98 17.78
C ILE A 105 -0.45 -9.11 16.73
N TYR A 106 0.29 -9.72 15.81
CA TYR A 106 1.04 -8.98 14.79
C TYR A 106 0.11 -8.27 13.79
N PRO A 107 -0.90 -8.94 13.19
CA PRO A 107 -1.87 -8.28 12.33
C PRO A 107 -2.69 -7.19 13.03
N VAL A 108 -3.01 -7.35 14.32
CA VAL A 108 -3.70 -6.32 15.10
C VAL A 108 -2.83 -5.06 15.20
N TYR A 109 -1.53 -5.19 15.45
CA TYR A 109 -0.62 -4.05 15.45
C TYR A 109 -0.48 -3.39 14.07
N LEU A 110 -0.53 -4.17 12.98
CA LEU A 110 -0.56 -3.62 11.62
C LEU A 110 -1.83 -2.78 11.39
N LEU A 111 -3.00 -3.27 11.83
CA LEU A 111 -4.26 -2.50 11.74
C LEU A 111 -4.20 -1.23 12.59
N LEU A 112 -3.68 -1.30 13.82
CA LEU A 112 -3.48 -0.11 14.66
C LEU A 112 -2.56 0.91 13.98
N THR A 113 -1.49 0.43 13.33
CA THR A 113 -0.58 1.29 12.57
C THR A 113 -1.31 1.96 11.40
N ALA A 114 -2.12 1.22 10.65
CA ALA A 114 -2.93 1.78 9.56
C ALA A 114 -3.92 2.86 10.06
N VAL A 115 -4.53 2.65 11.24
CA VAL A 115 -5.39 3.65 11.89
C VAL A 115 -4.59 4.90 12.24
N VAL A 116 -3.41 4.76 12.86
CA VAL A 116 -2.55 5.89 13.22
C VAL A 116 -2.12 6.69 11.97
N ILE A 117 -1.73 6.01 10.90
CA ILE A 117 -1.37 6.68 9.63
C ILE A 117 -2.59 7.43 9.07
N THR A 118 -3.76 6.80 9.05
CA THR A 118 -5.01 7.42 8.57
C THR A 118 -5.38 8.66 9.38
N LEU A 119 -5.26 8.59 10.71
CA LEU A 119 -5.52 9.73 11.59
C LEU A 119 -4.49 10.85 11.39
N GLY A 120 -3.21 10.51 11.26
CA GLY A 120 -2.15 11.47 10.95
C GLY A 120 -2.38 12.18 9.61
N LEU A 121 -2.81 11.42 8.60
CA LEU A 121 -3.17 11.94 7.28
C LEU A 121 -4.39 12.87 7.36
N GLY A 122 -5.42 12.47 8.11
CA GLY A 122 -6.61 13.30 8.34
C GLY A 122 -6.26 14.63 9.04
N LEU A 123 -5.39 14.58 10.05
CA LEU A 123 -4.88 15.77 10.73
C LEU A 123 -4.06 16.66 9.79
N PHE A 124 -3.18 16.09 8.99
CA PHE A 124 -2.37 16.81 8.01
C PHE A 124 -3.25 17.53 6.98
N GLN A 125 -4.28 16.86 6.44
CA GLN A 125 -5.24 17.46 5.51
C GLN A 125 -6.03 18.59 6.16
N TRP A 126 -6.48 18.41 7.41
CA TRP A 126 -7.21 19.44 8.16
C TRP A 126 -6.37 20.70 8.39
N LEU A 127 -5.10 20.53 8.82
CA LEU A 127 -4.17 21.65 9.03
C LEU A 127 -3.91 22.41 7.74
N ASN A 128 -3.74 21.70 6.62
CA ASN A 128 -3.51 22.32 5.31
C ASN A 128 -4.73 23.10 4.82
N ALA A 129 -5.94 22.54 4.98
CA ALA A 129 -7.19 23.23 4.63
C ALA A 129 -7.36 24.52 5.45
N LYS A 130 -7.07 24.46 6.75
CA LYS A 130 -7.12 25.62 7.64
C LYS A 130 -6.09 26.69 7.26
N ALA A 131 -4.88 26.30 6.90
CA ALA A 131 -3.84 27.21 6.44
C ALA A 131 -4.27 27.96 5.15
N ALA A 132 -4.87 27.25 4.19
CA ALA A 132 -5.34 27.84 2.94
C ALA A 132 -6.39 28.95 3.18
N GLN A 133 -7.37 28.71 4.05
CA GLN A 133 -8.43 29.68 4.41
C GLN A 133 -7.88 30.96 5.08
N LEU A 134 -6.79 30.84 5.85
CA LEU A 134 -6.16 32.00 6.52
C LEU A 134 -5.45 32.94 5.53
N THR A 135 -4.91 32.39 4.44
CA THR A 135 -4.32 33.18 3.34
C THR A 135 -5.38 33.95 2.55
N GLU A 136 -6.53 33.34 2.27
CA GLU A 136 -7.63 33.96 1.53
C GLU A 136 -8.26 35.13 2.31
N LYS A 137 -8.34 35.03 3.64
CA LYS A 137 -8.90 36.09 4.49
C LYS A 137 -7.96 37.31 4.69
N ARG A 138 -6.74 37.25 4.16
CA ARG A 138 -5.69 38.30 4.27
C ARG A 138 -5.39 39.02 2.96
N GLY A 139 -5.90 38.52 1.83
CA GLY A 139 -5.87 39.20 0.53
C GLY A 139 -7.16 39.98 0.29
#